data_AF-W9XHN4-F1
#
_entry.id   AF-W9XHN4-F1
#
_cell.length_a   1.000
_cell.length_b   1.000
_cell.length_c   1.000
_cell.angle_alpha   90.00
_cell.angle_beta   90.00
_cell.angle_gamma   90.00
#
_symmetry.space_group_name_H-M   'P 1'
#
loop_
_entity.id
_entity.type
_entity.pdbx_description
1 polymer ?
#
loop_
_entity_poly.entity_id
_entity_poly.type
_entity_poly.pdbx_seq_one_letter_code
_entity_poly.pdbx_strand_id
1 'polypeptide(L)'
;MVVNYIRRVLRGTNLEVFKFGLYLSFPIGYMYYFGTNLEERFSVPGFWPTQDQSHKIPYERDEIKAEVERIQTEMKERENVRRHRAEDALGAAKLAFREPAKEKHEGTA
;
A
#
# COMPACT_ATOMS: atom_id res chain seq x y z
N MET A 1 -10.55 -35.49 47.96
CA MET A 1 -9.76 -36.66 47.53
C MET A 1 -9.08 -36.47 46.17
N VAL A 2 -9.80 -36.03 45.14
CA VAL A 2 -9.30 -35.93 43.74
C VAL A 2 -8.05 -35.06 43.57
N VAL A 3 -8.00 -33.87 44.20
CA VAL A 3 -6.86 -32.95 44.07
C VAL A 3 -5.54 -33.53 44.63
N ASN A 4 -5.63 -34.27 45.73
CA ASN A 4 -4.46 -34.93 46.34
C ASN A 4 -3.98 -36.11 45.49
N TYR A 5 -4.89 -36.81 44.82
CA TYR A 5 -4.56 -37.86 43.86
C TYR A 5 -3.86 -37.28 42.61
N ILE A 6 -4.40 -36.20 42.03
CA ILE A 6 -3.78 -35.51 40.88
C ILE A 6 -2.37 -35.01 41.21
N ARG A 7 -2.19 -34.39 42.38
CA ARG A 7 -0.85 -33.96 42.85
C ARG A 7 0.13 -35.10 43.08
N ARG A 8 -0.35 -36.32 43.36
CA ARG A 8 0.52 -37.49 43.54
C ARG A 8 0.94 -38.10 42.20
N VAL A 9 0.04 -38.09 41.22
CA VAL A 9 0.28 -38.61 39.87
C VAL A 9 1.14 -37.66 39.05
N LEU A 10 0.89 -36.34 39.11
CA LEU A 10 1.61 -35.30 38.36
C LEU A 10 2.86 -34.78 39.10
N ARG A 11 3.65 -35.66 39.70
CA ARG A 11 4.94 -35.32 40.34
C ARG A 11 6.10 -36.03 39.65
N GLY A 12 7.25 -35.36 39.61
CA GLY A 12 8.47 -35.88 38.98
C GLY A 12 8.30 -36.09 37.47
N THR A 13 8.89 -37.15 36.93
CA THR A 13 8.91 -37.48 35.49
C THR A 13 7.51 -37.55 34.85
N ASN A 14 6.47 -37.92 35.60
CA ASN A 14 5.10 -37.92 35.08
C ASN A 14 4.62 -36.54 34.61
N LEU A 15 5.13 -35.46 35.21
CA LEU A 15 4.83 -34.10 34.78
C LEU A 15 5.47 -33.78 33.42
N GLU A 16 6.66 -34.30 33.15
CA GLU A 16 7.35 -34.13 31.87
C GLU A 16 6.64 -34.89 30.75
N VAL A 17 6.18 -36.11 31.01
CA VAL A 17 5.35 -36.89 30.08
C VAL A 17 4.03 -36.18 29.77
N PHE A 18 3.38 -35.58 30.78
CA PHE A 18 2.18 -34.79 30.57
C PHE A 18 2.44 -33.55 29.71
N LYS A 19 3.52 -32.80 29.98
CA LYS A 19 3.92 -31.64 29.17
C LYS A 19 4.21 -32.04 27.73
N PHE A 20 4.91 -33.15 27.53
CA PHE A 20 5.21 -33.69 26.21
C PHE A 20 3.92 -34.08 25.46
N GLY A 21 3.01 -34.78 26.11
CA GLY A 21 1.69 -35.12 25.54
C GLY A 21 0.88 -33.87 25.19
N LEU A 22 0.92 -32.83 26.02
CA LEU A 22 0.28 -31.55 25.72
C LEU A 22 0.92 -30.87 24.50
N TYR A 23 2.25 -30.84 24.41
CA TYR A 23 2.96 -30.25 23.28
C TYR A 23 2.80 -31.00 21.97
N LEU A 24 2.49 -32.29 22.00
CA LEU A 24 2.10 -33.03 20.80
C LEU A 24 0.62 -32.83 20.46
N SER A 25 -0.26 -32.93 21.45
CA SER A 25 -1.71 -32.83 21.23
C SER A 25 -2.15 -31.44 20.81
N PHE A 26 -1.49 -30.38 21.31
CA PHE A 26 -1.83 -29.01 20.95
C PHE A 26 -1.69 -28.71 19.44
N PRO A 27 -0.53 -28.90 18.79
CA PRO A 27 -0.38 -28.64 17.36
C PRO A 27 -1.18 -29.63 16.51
N ILE A 28 -1.26 -30.90 16.89
CA ILE A 28 -2.04 -31.91 16.14
C ILE A 28 -3.54 -31.57 16.19
N GLY A 29 -4.07 -31.24 17.37
CA GLY A 29 -5.46 -30.83 17.52
C GLY A 29 -5.78 -29.52 16.82
N TYR A 30 -4.87 -28.54 16.90
CA TYR A 30 -5.01 -27.28 16.18
C TYR A 30 -5.04 -27.49 14.66
N MET A 31 -4.15 -28.35 14.13
CA MET A 31 -4.15 -28.74 12.72
C MET A 31 -5.36 -29.59 12.33
N TYR A 32 -5.89 -30.43 13.21
CA TYR A 32 -7.10 -31.18 12.90
C TYR A 32 -8.33 -30.28 12.82
N TYR A 33 -8.43 -29.29 13.70
CA TYR A 33 -9.57 -28.37 13.74
C TYR A 33 -9.50 -27.29 12.65
N PHE A 34 -8.33 -26.71 12.40
CA PHE A 34 -8.17 -25.64 11.41
C PHE A 34 -7.61 -26.13 10.07
N GLY A 35 -6.76 -27.14 10.04
CA GLY A 35 -5.94 -27.49 8.87
C GLY A 35 -6.69 -28.01 7.64
N THR A 36 -7.95 -28.45 7.79
CA THR A 36 -8.76 -28.95 6.66
C THR A 36 -9.79 -27.96 6.15
N ASN A 37 -10.04 -26.86 6.88
CA ASN A 37 -11.06 -25.88 6.54
C ASN A 37 -10.59 -24.43 6.77
N LEU A 38 -9.41 -24.10 6.24
CA LEU A 38 -8.89 -22.72 6.25
C LEU A 38 -9.62 -21.85 5.23
N GLU A 39 -9.89 -22.39 4.03
CA GLU A 39 -10.46 -21.63 2.91
C GLU A 39 -11.86 -21.08 3.24
N GLU A 40 -12.77 -21.89 3.76
CA GLU A 40 -14.13 -21.43 4.09
C GLU A 40 -14.13 -20.49 5.31
N ARG A 41 -13.23 -20.71 6.27
CA ARG A 41 -13.18 -19.95 7.53
C ARG A 41 -12.47 -18.60 7.42
N PHE A 42 -11.52 -18.48 6.48
CA PHE A 42 -10.69 -17.29 6.33
C PHE A 42 -10.80 -16.60 4.98
N SER A 43 -11.58 -17.13 4.02
CA SER A 43 -11.87 -16.41 2.79
C SER A 43 -12.76 -15.19 3.09
N VAL A 44 -12.38 -14.05 2.50
CA VAL A 44 -13.17 -12.82 2.56
C VAL A 44 -14.00 -12.74 1.28
N PRO A 45 -15.35 -12.79 1.37
CA PRO A 45 -16.20 -12.61 0.20
C PRO A 45 -15.92 -11.25 -0.45
N GLY A 46 -15.65 -11.25 -1.75
CA GLY A 46 -15.36 -10.01 -2.48
C GLY A 46 -14.00 -9.39 -2.16
N PHE A 47 -13.02 -10.18 -1.71
CA PHE A 47 -11.64 -9.71 -1.51
C PHE A 47 -11.06 -9.02 -2.76
N TRP A 48 -11.38 -9.54 -3.95
CA TRP A 48 -10.95 -8.96 -5.21
C TRP A 48 -12.01 -8.00 -5.77
N PRO A 49 -11.60 -6.84 -6.33
CA PRO A 49 -12.51 -5.95 -7.04
C PRO A 49 -13.24 -6.71 -8.14
N THR A 50 -14.53 -6.49 -8.25
CA THR A 50 -15.33 -7.10 -9.33
C THR A 50 -14.92 -6.54 -10.69
N GLN A 51 -15.25 -7.25 -11.76
CA GLN A 51 -14.93 -6.81 -13.13
C GLN A 51 -15.57 -5.45 -13.48
N ASP A 52 -16.69 -5.10 -12.84
CA ASP A 52 -17.32 -3.78 -12.99
C ASP A 52 -16.58 -2.66 -12.24
N GLN A 53 -15.84 -3.01 -11.19
CA GLN A 53 -14.97 -2.07 -10.46
C GLN A 53 -13.58 -1.94 -11.10
N SER A 54 -13.24 -2.84 -12.03
CA SER A 54 -12.01 -2.76 -12.80
C SER A 54 -12.13 -1.71 -13.91
N HIS A 55 -11.05 -0.99 -14.19
CA HIS A 55 -10.99 -0.08 -15.33
C HIS A 55 -11.24 -0.86 -16.63
N LYS A 56 -12.33 -0.53 -17.34
CA LYS A 56 -12.66 -1.12 -18.64
C LYS A 56 -11.84 -0.39 -19.71
N ILE A 57 -10.98 -1.12 -20.41
CA ILE A 57 -10.25 -0.60 -21.57
C ILE A 57 -11.27 -0.45 -22.71
N PRO A 58 -11.30 0.68 -23.44
CA PRO A 58 -12.17 0.82 -24.60
C PRO A 58 -11.81 -0.21 -25.67
N TYR A 59 -12.80 -0.96 -26.15
CA TYR A 59 -12.60 -2.03 -27.15
C TYR A 59 -12.96 -1.58 -28.56
N GLU A 60 -13.85 -0.59 -28.70
CA GLU A 60 -14.30 -0.09 -29.99
C GLU A 60 -13.30 0.90 -30.60
N ARG A 61 -13.14 0.86 -31.93
CA ARG A 61 -12.12 1.67 -32.63
C ARG A 61 -12.32 3.17 -32.44
N ASP A 62 -13.57 3.61 -32.37
CA ASP A 62 -13.90 5.03 -32.21
C ASP A 62 -13.68 5.51 -30.78
N GLU A 63 -13.98 4.67 -29.78
CA GLU A 63 -13.67 4.94 -28.37
C GLU A 63 -12.15 5.03 -28.13
N ILE A 64 -11.38 4.13 -28.74
CA ILE A 64 -9.91 4.15 -28.66
C ILE A 64 -9.37 5.45 -29.24
N LYS A 65 -9.87 5.90 -30.39
CA LYS A 65 -9.43 7.17 -31.01
C LYS A 65 -9.75 8.36 -30.11
N ALA A 66 -10.96 8.42 -29.57
CA ALA A 66 -11.37 9.50 -28.68
C ALA A 66 -10.51 9.56 -27.41
N GLU A 67 -10.19 8.41 -26.81
CA GLU A 67 -9.33 8.35 -25.62
C GLU A 67 -7.88 8.74 -25.95
N VAL A 68 -7.36 8.33 -27.11
CA VAL A 68 -6.03 8.74 -27.58
C VAL A 68 -5.97 10.26 -27.80
N GLU A 69 -6.99 10.85 -28.42
CA GLU A 69 -7.07 12.30 -28.64
C GLU A 69 -7.16 13.07 -27.30
N ARG A 70 -7.94 12.55 -26.35
CA ARG A 70 -8.02 13.07 -24.98
C ARG A 70 -6.64 13.09 -24.30
N ILE A 71 -5.91 11.97 -24.38
CA ILE A 71 -4.56 11.84 -23.80
C ILE A 71 -3.58 12.81 -24.47
N GLN A 72 -3.60 12.92 -25.80
CA GLN A 72 -2.72 13.84 -26.53
C GLN A 72 -2.98 15.31 -26.14
N THR A 73 -4.25 15.68 -26.00
CA THR A 73 -4.65 17.03 -25.59
C THR A 73 -4.15 17.34 -24.18
N GLU A 74 -4.39 16.43 -23.23
CA GLU A 74 -3.93 16.57 -21.85
C GLU A 74 -2.38 16.68 -21.75
N MET A 75 -1.66 15.89 -22.57
CA MET A 75 -0.19 15.98 -22.63
C MET A 75 0.28 17.34 -23.15
N LYS A 76 -0.35 17.85 -24.20
CA LYS A 76 -0.01 19.15 -24.80
C LYS A 76 -0.29 20.30 -23.84
N GLU A 77 -1.43 20.27 -23.14
CA GLU A 77 -1.76 21.27 -22.12
C GLU A 77 -0.73 21.25 -20.98
N ARG A 78 -0.37 20.07 -20.49
CA ARG A 78 0.67 19.92 -19.47
C ARG A 78 2.01 20.48 -19.92
N GLU A 79 2.40 20.26 -21.18
CA GLU A 79 3.63 20.83 -21.73
C GLU A 79 3.57 22.36 -21.77
N ASN A 80 2.48 22.93 -22.27
CA ASN A 80 2.29 24.36 -22.35
C ASN A 80 2.35 25.03 -20.96
N VAL A 81 1.68 24.43 -19.96
CA VAL A 81 1.72 24.91 -18.58
C VAL A 81 3.15 24.87 -18.02
N ARG A 82 3.91 23.80 -18.30
CA ARG A 82 5.33 23.71 -17.88
C ARG A 82 6.17 24.79 -18.55
N ARG A 83 5.95 25.04 -19.84
CA ARG A 83 6.67 26.07 -20.60
C ARG A 83 6.39 27.47 -20.07
N HIS A 84 5.13 27.83 -19.86
CA HIS A 84 4.76 29.12 -19.28
C HIS A 84 5.35 29.31 -17.88
N ARG A 85 5.27 28.30 -17.01
CA ARG A 85 5.91 28.36 -15.68
C ARG A 85 7.42 28.57 -15.76
N ALA A 86 8.09 27.94 -16.72
CA ALA A 86 9.52 28.11 -16.92
C ALA A 86 9.88 29.52 -17.43
N GLU A 87 9.07 30.07 -18.33
CA GLU A 87 9.20 31.43 -18.84
C GLU A 87 8.97 32.47 -17.73
N ASP A 88 7.92 32.30 -16.93
CA ASP A 88 7.62 33.17 -15.77
C ASP A 88 8.74 33.12 -14.73
N ALA A 89 9.24 31.92 -14.42
CA ALA A 89 10.36 31.74 -13.49
C ALA A 89 11.65 32.38 -14.01
N LEU A 90 11.94 32.25 -15.32
CA LEU A 90 13.09 32.89 -15.94
C LEU A 90 12.94 34.43 -15.95
N GLY A 91 11.74 34.94 -16.19
CA GLY A 91 11.42 36.37 -16.13
C GLY A 91 11.60 36.94 -14.72
N ALA A 92 11.06 36.26 -13.71
CA ALA A 92 11.22 36.62 -12.30
C ALA A 92 12.69 36.59 -11.88
N ALA A 93 13.45 35.56 -12.29
CA ALA A 93 14.88 35.47 -12.02
C ALA A 93 15.64 36.65 -12.67
N LYS A 94 15.39 36.97 -13.95
CA LYS A 94 16.02 38.12 -14.64
C LYS A 94 15.72 39.44 -13.95
N LEU A 95 14.50 39.65 -13.45
CA LEU A 95 14.13 40.85 -12.70
C LEU A 95 14.89 40.92 -11.37
N ALA A 96 14.92 39.83 -10.60
CA ALA A 96 15.64 39.72 -9.35
C ALA A 96 17.16 39.90 -9.51
N PHE A 97 17.75 39.51 -10.65
CA PHE A 97 19.16 39.78 -10.96
C PHE A 97 19.41 41.23 -11.42
N ARG A 98 18.40 41.94 -11.93
CA ARG A 98 18.52 43.34 -12.40
C ARG A 98 18.42 44.37 -11.28
N GLU A 99 17.62 44.12 -10.25
CA GLU A 99 17.49 45.02 -9.09
C GLU A 99 18.78 45.23 -8.26
N PRO A 100 19.62 44.22 -7.94
CA PRO A 100 20.84 44.42 -7.15
C PRO A 100 21.92 45.26 -7.86
N ALA A 101 21.80 45.49 -9.16
CA ALA A 101 22.71 46.35 -9.92
C ALA A 101 22.36 47.84 -9.82
N LYS A 102 21.10 48.19 -9.50
CA LYS A 102 20.68 49.59 -9.36
C LYS A 102 20.99 50.16 -7.97
N GLU A 103 20.90 49.36 -6.91
CA GLU A 103 21.20 49.83 -5.54
C GLU A 103 22.69 50.11 -5.29
N LYS A 104 23.62 49.46 -6.01
CA LYS A 104 25.07 49.66 -5.78
C LYS A 104 25.65 50.97 -6.35
N HIS A 105 24.88 51.77 -7.09
CA HIS A 105 25.36 52.99 -7.75
C HIS A 105 24.76 54.30 -7.21
N GLU A 106 23.82 54.27 -6.26
CA GLU A 106 23.20 55.48 -5.68
C GLU A 106 23.77 55.86 -4.30
N GLY A 107 24.79 55.16 -3.81
CA GLY A 107 25.37 55.32 -2.47
C GLY A 107 26.83 55.79 -2.42
N THR A 108 27.24 56.72 -3.27
CA THR A 108 28.52 57.46 -3.11
C THR A 108 28.39 58.84 -3.72
N ALA A 109 27.95 59.80 -2.90
CA ALA A 109 28.12 61.23 -3.09
C ALA A 109 28.74 61.81 -1.82
#